data_AF-A0A962RBU5-F1
#
_entry.id   AF-A0A962RBU5-F1
#
_cell.length_a   1.000
_cell.length_b   1.000
_cell.length_c   1.000
_cell.angle_alpha   90.00
_cell.angle_beta   90.00
_cell.angle_gamma   90.00
#
_symmetry.space_group_name_H-M   'P 1'
#
loop_
_entity.id
_entity.type
_entity.pdbx_description
1 polymer ?
#
loop_
_entity_poly.entity_id
_entity_poly.type
_entity_poly.pdbx_seq_one_letter_code
_entity_poly.pdbx_strand_id
1 'polypeptide(L)'
;MNKMSLNPGVLGAVLLVASQAASAAILTTTVETESFSGIPSYTESSGGHTPLTFSKFDGSLGTLLNVYVRANIAVDGGNVYVDNEGDAASGTVDWGASLAITSGDVALFHTGFTAFGATATNTFGFTLGADDGDGAGVQSTGTDYGTAAGIAASDSDGYHAINSGFIASYIGTGATFDINYSV
;
A
#
# COMPACT_ATOMS: atom_id res chain seq x y z
N MET A 1 82.69 -34.80 30.95
CA MET A 1 81.84 -34.96 29.75
C MET A 1 80.62 -35.77 30.13
N ASN A 2 79.50 -35.12 30.43
CA ASN A 2 78.18 -35.77 30.48
C ASN A 2 77.26 -34.98 29.55
N LYS A 3 76.69 -35.69 28.58
CA LYS A 3 75.91 -35.15 27.47
C LYS A 3 74.57 -34.61 27.97
N MET A 4 74.31 -33.33 27.67
CA MET A 4 72.99 -32.71 27.76
C MET A 4 72.08 -33.35 26.70
N SER A 5 71.01 -34.01 27.11
CA SER A 5 69.92 -34.42 26.24
C SER A 5 68.85 -33.33 26.28
N LEU A 6 68.68 -32.63 25.17
CA LEU A 6 67.56 -31.73 24.92
C LEU A 6 66.37 -32.57 24.44
N ASN A 7 65.24 -32.43 25.12
CA ASN A 7 63.97 -33.11 24.81
C ASN A 7 63.27 -32.39 23.65
N PRO A 8 62.93 -33.07 22.53
CA PRO A 8 62.31 -32.44 21.37
C PRO A 8 60.78 -32.39 21.56
N GLY A 9 60.31 -31.43 22.35
CA GLY A 9 58.88 -31.11 22.51
C GLY A 9 58.62 -29.68 22.04
N VAL A 10 58.38 -29.54 20.74
CA VAL A 10 58.13 -28.29 20.02
C VAL A 10 56.77 -27.69 20.39
N LEU A 11 56.70 -26.34 20.42
CA LEU A 11 55.51 -25.46 20.33
C LEU A 11 54.51 -25.56 21.49
N GLY A 12 54.14 -24.48 22.18
CA GLY A 12 53.68 -23.22 21.59
C GLY A 12 52.16 -23.16 21.78
N ALA A 13 51.70 -22.52 22.86
CA ALA A 13 50.29 -22.21 23.05
C ALA A 13 50.18 -20.86 23.77
N VAL A 14 50.35 -19.78 22.99
CA VAL A 14 49.72 -18.51 23.33
C VAL A 14 48.23 -18.75 23.18
N LEU A 15 47.50 -18.78 24.30
CA LEU A 15 46.06 -18.86 24.31
C LEU A 15 45.51 -17.51 23.82
N LEU A 16 45.40 -17.36 22.50
CA LEU A 16 44.71 -16.23 21.88
C LEU A 16 43.22 -16.45 22.13
N VAL A 17 42.70 -15.88 23.22
CA VAL A 17 41.26 -15.74 23.41
C VAL A 17 40.79 -14.74 22.35
N ALA A 18 40.43 -15.26 21.17
CA ALA A 18 39.68 -14.51 20.19
C ALA A 18 38.33 -14.18 20.84
N SER A 19 38.23 -12.98 21.39
CA SER A 19 36.95 -12.37 21.71
C SER A 19 36.19 -12.26 20.40
N GLN A 20 35.34 -13.25 20.11
CA GLN A 20 34.36 -13.12 19.06
C GLN A 20 33.43 -11.99 19.50
N ALA A 21 33.71 -10.78 19.05
CA ALA A 21 32.75 -9.71 19.05
C ALA A 21 31.60 -10.21 18.18
N ALA A 22 30.53 -10.68 18.83
CA ALA A 22 29.27 -10.90 18.15
C ALA A 22 28.88 -9.53 17.58
N SER A 23 29.04 -9.37 16.26
CA SER A 23 28.49 -8.22 15.56
C SER A 23 26.99 -8.25 15.79
N ALA A 24 26.47 -7.33 16.59
CA ALA A 24 25.04 -7.13 16.71
C ALA A 24 24.55 -6.70 15.33
N ALA A 25 23.78 -7.56 14.65
CA ALA A 25 23.11 -7.16 13.44
C ALA A 25 22.13 -6.03 13.80
N ILE A 26 22.44 -4.81 13.39
CA ILE A 26 21.53 -3.68 13.51
C ILE A 26 20.44 -3.91 12.46
N LEU A 27 19.24 -4.26 12.92
CA LEU A 27 18.05 -4.22 12.08
C LEU A 27 17.70 -2.75 11.85
N THR A 28 17.96 -2.26 10.65
CA THR A 28 17.45 -0.96 10.21
C THR A 28 16.11 -1.17 9.49
N THR A 29 15.10 -0.39 9.88
CA THR A 29 13.82 -0.35 9.17
C THR A 29 13.70 1.01 8.51
N THR A 30 13.82 1.05 7.19
CA THR A 30 13.52 2.24 6.39
C THR A 30 12.03 2.28 6.12
N VAL A 31 11.40 3.44 6.36
CA VAL A 31 9.99 3.67 6.05
C VAL A 31 9.92 4.86 5.10
N GLU A 32 9.32 4.65 3.94
CA GLU A 32 8.99 5.69 2.98
C GLU A 32 7.47 5.80 2.87
N THR A 33 6.96 7.02 2.68
CA THR A 33 5.53 7.29 2.57
C THR A 33 5.32 8.31 1.49
N GLU A 34 4.74 7.85 0.39
CA GLU A 34 4.33 8.69 -0.73
C GLU A 34 2.82 8.91 -0.67
N SER A 35 2.38 10.12 -1.01
CA SER A 35 0.99 10.55 -0.93
C SER A 35 0.43 10.91 -2.30
N PHE A 36 -0.85 10.62 -2.51
CA PHE A 36 -1.60 11.05 -3.68
C PHE A 36 -2.88 11.79 -3.25
N SER A 37 -3.46 12.54 -4.17
CA SER A 37 -4.74 13.21 -3.99
C SER A 37 -5.41 13.41 -5.34
N GLY A 38 -6.74 13.36 -5.39
CA GLY A 38 -7.48 13.60 -6.62
C GLY A 38 -8.98 13.48 -6.39
N ILE A 39 -9.75 13.81 -7.42
CA ILE A 39 -11.20 13.54 -7.46
C ILE A 39 -11.36 12.23 -8.23
N PRO A 40 -11.96 11.18 -7.62
CA PRO A 40 -12.30 9.96 -8.35
C PRO A 40 -13.26 10.34 -9.49
N SER A 41 -12.92 9.98 -10.73
CA SER A 41 -13.73 10.30 -11.89
C SER A 41 -14.00 9.05 -12.70
N TYR A 42 -15.28 8.80 -12.99
CA TYR A 42 -15.73 7.67 -13.82
C TYR A 42 -15.19 7.71 -15.26
N THR A 43 -14.63 8.83 -15.72
CA THR A 43 -14.00 8.95 -17.05
C THR A 43 -12.49 8.77 -17.04
N GLU A 44 -11.85 8.63 -15.87
CA GLU A 44 -10.41 8.41 -15.77
C GLU A 44 -10.08 6.94 -16.06
N SER A 45 -10.32 6.55 -17.31
CA SER A 45 -9.68 5.39 -17.90
C SER A 45 -8.19 5.69 -18.03
N SER A 46 -7.43 5.39 -16.99
CA SER A 46 -6.00 5.04 -17.06
C SER A 46 -5.08 6.04 -17.78
N GLY A 47 -4.47 7.01 -17.08
CA GLY A 47 -3.27 7.65 -17.64
C GLY A 47 -2.77 8.98 -17.06
N GLY A 48 -3.48 9.62 -16.14
CA GLY A 48 -3.11 10.98 -15.68
C GLY A 48 -2.24 11.07 -14.43
N HIS A 49 -2.12 9.99 -13.65
CA HIS A 49 -1.49 10.06 -12.33
C HIS A 49 0.03 9.90 -12.41
N THR A 50 0.76 10.81 -11.76
CA THR A 50 2.19 10.63 -11.51
C THR A 50 2.38 9.42 -10.58
N PRO A 51 3.20 8.43 -10.96
CA PRO A 51 3.50 7.30 -10.09
C PRO A 51 4.12 7.75 -8.76
N LEU A 52 3.97 6.91 -7.75
CA LEU A 52 4.62 7.07 -6.45
C LEU A 52 6.01 6.43 -6.53
N THR A 53 7.06 7.23 -6.46
CA THR A 53 8.45 6.76 -6.59
C THR A 53 9.06 6.47 -5.23
N PHE A 54 9.60 5.28 -5.06
CA PHE A 54 10.27 4.83 -3.83
C PHE A 54 11.72 4.44 -4.10
N SER A 55 12.56 4.53 -3.08
CA SER A 55 13.96 4.09 -3.19
C SER A 55 14.06 2.57 -3.08
N LYS A 56 14.92 1.95 -3.90
CA LYS A 56 15.33 0.56 -3.68
C LYS A 56 16.30 0.48 -2.50
N PHE A 57 16.26 -0.65 -1.80
CA PHE A 57 17.18 -0.93 -0.71
C PHE A 57 18.62 -1.01 -1.23
N ASP A 58 19.52 -0.24 -0.63
CA ASP A 58 20.95 -0.34 -0.91
C ASP A 58 21.54 -1.55 -0.19
N GLY A 59 21.91 -2.58 -0.97
CA GLY A 59 22.55 -3.79 -0.47
C GLY A 59 23.89 -3.56 0.24
N SER A 60 24.52 -2.39 0.09
CA SER A 60 25.72 -2.02 0.85
C SER A 60 25.43 -1.83 2.35
N LEU A 61 24.18 -1.56 2.70
CA LEU A 61 23.73 -1.31 4.07
C LEU A 61 23.40 -2.59 4.85
N GLY A 62 23.34 -3.75 4.18
CA GLY A 62 23.07 -5.04 4.80
C GLY A 62 22.22 -5.96 3.92
N THR A 63 21.45 -6.85 4.58
CA THR A 63 20.55 -7.78 3.91
C THR A 63 19.10 -7.34 4.10
N LEU A 64 18.38 -7.15 2.99
CA LEU A 64 16.94 -6.91 3.02
C LEU A 64 16.22 -8.20 3.43
N LEU A 65 15.61 -8.21 4.61
CA LEU A 65 14.94 -9.41 5.13
C LEU A 65 13.47 -9.49 4.73
N ASN A 66 12.78 -8.34 4.68
CA ASN A 66 11.37 -8.23 4.33
C ASN A 66 11.07 -6.83 3.79
N VAL A 67 10.02 -6.74 2.98
CA VAL A 67 9.40 -5.48 2.55
C VAL A 67 7.95 -5.52 3.00
N TYR A 68 7.47 -4.45 3.64
CA TYR A 68 6.08 -4.32 4.04
C TYR A 68 5.45 -3.16 3.29
N VAL A 69 4.29 -3.41 2.70
CA VAL A 69 3.49 -2.39 2.00
C VAL A 69 2.18 -2.22 2.75
N ARG A 70 1.70 -0.98 2.81
CA ARG A 70 0.39 -0.61 3.33
C ARG A 70 -0.22 0.43 2.42
N ALA A 71 -1.42 0.14 1.92
CA ALA A 71 -2.24 1.08 1.16
C ALA A 71 -3.26 1.71 2.11
N ASN A 72 -3.39 3.04 2.07
CA ASN A 72 -4.39 3.77 2.84
C ASN A 72 -5.14 4.71 1.89
N ILE A 73 -6.45 4.82 2.09
CA ILE A 73 -7.28 5.79 1.38
C ILE A 73 -8.13 6.57 2.37
N ALA A 74 -8.28 7.86 2.11
CA ALA A 74 -9.18 8.75 2.82
C ALA A 74 -10.02 9.51 1.79
N VAL A 75 -11.31 9.64 2.08
CA VAL A 75 -12.29 10.39 1.30
C VAL A 75 -12.81 11.49 2.20
N ASP A 76 -12.68 12.75 1.76
CA ASP A 76 -13.05 13.93 2.57
C ASP A 76 -14.54 14.33 2.43
N GLY A 77 -15.30 13.64 1.58
CA GLY A 77 -16.73 13.85 1.38
C GLY A 77 -17.15 13.74 -0.08
N GLY A 78 -18.08 14.59 -0.50
CA GLY A 78 -18.69 14.60 -1.83
C GLY A 78 -20.21 14.70 -1.72
N ASN A 79 -20.92 14.72 -2.85
CA ASN A 79 -22.37 14.66 -2.86
C ASN A 79 -22.83 13.57 -3.82
N VAL A 80 -23.79 12.78 -3.36
CA VAL A 80 -24.57 11.88 -4.20
C VAL A 80 -25.88 12.57 -4.50
N TYR A 81 -26.26 12.48 -5.77
CA TYR A 81 -27.55 12.94 -6.26
C TYR A 81 -28.22 11.77 -6.95
N VAL A 82 -29.46 11.49 -6.59
CA VAL A 82 -30.27 10.41 -7.14
C VAL A 82 -31.58 11.02 -7.59
N ASP A 83 -32.06 10.54 -8.73
CA ASP A 83 -33.31 10.96 -9.34
C ASP A 83 -34.07 9.71 -9.80
N ASN A 84 -35.39 9.71 -9.68
CA ASN A 84 -36.22 8.53 -9.92
C ASN A 84 -37.20 8.75 -11.08
N GLU A 85 -36.75 8.33 -12.26
CA GLU A 85 -37.48 8.36 -13.54
C GLU A 85 -38.51 7.20 -13.67
N GLY A 86 -39.15 6.79 -12.58
CA GLY A 86 -40.04 5.63 -12.52
C GLY A 86 -41.07 5.68 -11.39
N ASP A 87 -41.59 4.53 -10.97
CA ASP A 87 -42.49 4.44 -9.82
C ASP A 87 -41.76 4.76 -8.50
N ALA A 88 -42.50 5.19 -7.48
CA ALA A 88 -41.94 5.50 -6.16
C ALA A 88 -41.08 4.34 -5.61
N ALA A 89 -39.88 4.68 -5.13
CA ALA A 89 -38.84 3.72 -4.80
C ALA A 89 -38.13 4.05 -3.48
N SER A 90 -37.51 3.03 -2.89
CA SER A 90 -36.60 3.20 -1.77
C SER A 90 -35.41 2.26 -1.94
N GLY A 91 -34.26 2.65 -1.42
CA GLY A 91 -33.03 1.89 -1.58
C GLY A 91 -31.86 2.54 -0.89
N THR A 92 -30.67 2.01 -1.18
CA THR A 92 -29.40 2.54 -0.66
C THR A 92 -28.44 2.83 -1.79
N VAL A 93 -27.61 3.85 -1.61
CA VAL A 93 -26.45 4.12 -2.46
C VAL A 93 -25.19 4.02 -1.63
N ASP A 94 -24.23 3.25 -2.13
CA ASP A 94 -22.87 3.22 -1.61
C ASP A 94 -22.03 4.24 -2.38
N TRP A 95 -21.37 5.14 -1.64
CA TRP A 95 -20.54 6.20 -2.19
C TRP A 95 -19.21 6.29 -1.46
N GLY A 96 -18.13 6.41 -2.22
CA GLY A 96 -16.78 6.46 -1.69
C GLY A 96 -15.76 6.23 -2.78
N ALA A 97 -14.63 5.63 -2.40
CA ALA A 97 -13.54 5.35 -3.32
C ALA A 97 -12.85 4.03 -2.98
N SER A 98 -12.22 3.43 -3.99
CA SER A 98 -11.46 2.19 -3.83
C SER A 98 -10.08 2.35 -4.43
N LEU A 99 -9.06 2.24 -3.59
CA LEU A 99 -7.66 2.25 -4.00
C LEU A 99 -7.23 0.86 -4.48
N ALA A 100 -6.59 0.81 -5.64
CA ALA A 100 -5.75 -0.31 -6.05
C ALA A 100 -4.36 0.21 -6.45
N ILE A 101 -3.32 -0.60 -6.18
CA ILE A 101 -1.93 -0.27 -6.54
C ILE A 101 -1.31 -1.36 -7.42
N THR A 102 -0.47 -0.93 -8.36
CA THR A 102 0.27 -1.81 -9.28
C THR A 102 1.67 -1.29 -9.53
N SER A 103 2.58 -2.14 -9.99
CA SER A 103 3.93 -1.72 -10.39
C SER A 103 4.41 -2.57 -11.56
N GLY A 104 5.14 -1.94 -12.50
CA GLY A 104 5.88 -2.62 -13.55
C GLY A 104 7.33 -2.95 -13.15
N ASP A 105 7.83 -2.31 -12.08
CA ASP A 105 9.24 -2.38 -11.66
C ASP A 105 9.51 -3.45 -10.60
N VAL A 106 8.51 -3.71 -9.75
CA VAL A 106 8.55 -4.67 -8.65
C VAL A 106 7.25 -5.47 -8.56
N ALA A 107 7.31 -6.69 -8.04
CA ALA A 107 6.11 -7.50 -7.86
C ALA A 107 5.40 -7.13 -6.55
N LEU A 108 4.15 -6.67 -6.65
CA LEU A 108 3.30 -6.28 -5.51
C LEU A 108 2.30 -7.39 -5.15
N PHE A 109 2.83 -8.50 -4.61
CA PHE A 109 2.00 -9.58 -4.09
C PHE A 109 2.33 -9.84 -2.63
N HIS A 110 1.31 -9.86 -1.78
CA HIS A 110 1.45 -10.39 -0.44
C HIS A 110 1.77 -11.90 -0.47
N THR A 111 2.03 -12.50 0.69
CA THR A 111 2.42 -13.92 0.82
C THR A 111 1.38 -14.94 0.29
N GLY A 112 0.18 -14.51 -0.13
CA GLY A 112 -0.87 -15.34 -0.73
C GLY A 112 -1.37 -14.93 -2.14
N PHE A 113 -0.65 -14.04 -2.86
CA PHE A 113 -0.97 -13.58 -4.23
C PHE A 113 -2.28 -12.76 -4.47
N THR A 114 -2.92 -12.24 -3.44
CA THR A 114 -3.87 -11.12 -3.47
C THR A 114 -3.19 -9.79 -3.79
N ALA A 115 -3.97 -8.91 -4.41
CA ALA A 115 -3.60 -7.53 -4.65
C ALA A 115 -3.65 -6.71 -3.35
N PHE A 116 -2.98 -5.57 -3.37
CA PHE A 116 -3.08 -4.54 -2.34
C PHE A 116 -4.15 -3.53 -2.70
N GLY A 117 -4.91 -3.08 -1.71
CA GLY A 117 -5.95 -2.07 -1.91
C GLY A 117 -6.73 -1.74 -0.65
N ALA A 118 -7.50 -0.67 -0.68
CA ALA A 118 -8.35 -0.24 0.42
C ALA A 118 -9.64 0.37 -0.12
N THR A 119 -10.75 0.22 0.60
CA THR A 119 -12.06 0.73 0.16
C THR A 119 -12.71 1.54 1.27
N ALA A 120 -12.90 2.83 1.03
CA ALA A 120 -13.57 3.74 1.95
C ALA A 120 -14.92 4.15 1.37
N THR A 121 -16.01 3.59 1.89
CA THR A 121 -17.38 3.85 1.42
C THR A 121 -18.32 4.24 2.55
N ASN A 122 -19.36 4.98 2.18
CA ASN A 122 -20.50 5.33 3.01
C ASN A 122 -21.77 4.83 2.33
N THR A 123 -22.73 4.37 3.13
CA THR A 123 -24.03 3.93 2.64
C THR A 123 -25.11 4.92 3.06
N PHE A 124 -25.91 5.38 2.10
CA PHE A 124 -27.02 6.31 2.33
C PHE A 124 -28.33 5.67 1.89
N GLY A 125 -29.37 5.79 2.73
CA GLY A 125 -30.72 5.36 2.38
C GLY A 125 -31.54 6.49 1.76
N PHE A 126 -32.37 6.17 0.78
CA PHE A 126 -33.30 7.09 0.14
C PHE A 126 -34.72 6.52 0.08
N THR A 127 -35.69 7.42 0.05
CA THR A 127 -37.08 7.15 -0.31
C THR A 127 -37.52 8.27 -1.22
N LEU A 128 -37.83 7.94 -2.47
CA LEU A 128 -38.10 8.86 -3.55
C LEU A 128 -39.52 8.64 -4.07
N GLY A 129 -40.20 9.73 -4.41
CA GLY A 129 -41.48 9.74 -5.10
C GLY A 129 -41.39 9.14 -6.50
N ALA A 130 -42.53 9.00 -7.17
CA ALA A 130 -42.54 8.66 -8.58
C ALA A 130 -42.10 9.86 -9.43
N ASP A 131 -41.62 9.58 -10.65
CA ASP A 131 -41.29 10.55 -11.68
C ASP A 131 -42.35 11.66 -11.78
N ASP A 132 -41.91 12.90 -11.60
CA ASP A 132 -42.76 14.08 -11.70
C ASP A 132 -42.82 14.72 -13.11
N GLY A 133 -42.09 14.12 -14.07
CA GLY A 133 -42.08 14.45 -15.49
C GLY A 133 -41.14 15.59 -15.87
N ASP A 134 -40.14 15.88 -15.04
CA ASP A 134 -39.25 17.03 -15.21
C ASP A 134 -38.07 16.83 -16.19
N GLY A 135 -37.86 15.61 -16.71
CA GLY A 135 -36.93 15.40 -17.80
C GLY A 135 -36.30 14.03 -17.86
N ALA A 136 -35.00 14.00 -18.13
CA ALA A 136 -34.18 12.79 -18.07
C ALA A 136 -32.82 13.21 -17.51
N GLY A 137 -32.39 12.52 -16.46
CA GLY A 137 -31.07 12.78 -15.87
C GLY A 137 -31.13 12.81 -14.36
N VAL A 138 -30.41 13.78 -13.77
CA VAL A 138 -30.58 14.09 -12.34
C VAL A 138 -31.09 15.52 -12.23
N GLN A 139 -32.30 15.68 -11.72
CA GLN A 139 -32.97 16.96 -11.60
C GLN A 139 -33.03 17.35 -10.12
N SER A 140 -32.61 18.57 -9.78
CA SER A 140 -32.36 18.93 -8.37
C SER A 140 -33.62 19.30 -7.57
N THR A 141 -34.80 18.90 -8.02
CA THR A 141 -36.11 19.31 -7.49
C THR A 141 -37.08 18.13 -7.50
N GLY A 142 -38.26 18.29 -6.92
CA GLY A 142 -39.26 17.22 -6.92
C GLY A 142 -39.17 16.30 -5.71
N THR A 143 -40.09 15.34 -5.63
CA THR A 143 -40.13 14.33 -4.55
C THR A 143 -39.38 13.05 -4.91
N ASP A 144 -39.12 12.86 -6.18
CA ASP A 144 -38.27 11.86 -6.85
C ASP A 144 -36.77 12.17 -6.76
N TYR A 145 -36.38 13.39 -6.36
CA TYR A 145 -34.98 13.73 -6.13
C TYR A 145 -34.50 13.48 -4.69
N GLY A 146 -33.28 12.94 -4.57
CA GLY A 146 -32.58 12.73 -3.32
C GLY A 146 -31.15 13.27 -3.36
N THR A 147 -30.71 13.86 -2.25
CA THR A 147 -29.31 14.22 -2.05
C THR A 147 -28.78 13.66 -0.74
N ALA A 148 -27.54 13.19 -0.76
CA ALA A 148 -26.79 12.86 0.44
C ALA A 148 -25.37 13.43 0.34
N ALA A 149 -24.94 14.07 1.43
CA ALA A 149 -23.55 14.47 1.59
C ALA A 149 -22.72 13.25 2.01
N GLY A 150 -21.67 12.95 1.24
CA GLY A 150 -20.60 12.07 1.64
C GLY A 150 -19.98 12.56 2.94
N ILE A 151 -19.82 11.67 3.92
CA ILE A 151 -19.05 11.94 5.12
C ILE A 151 -17.61 11.46 4.93
N ALA A 152 -16.71 11.97 5.76
CA ALA A 152 -15.33 11.49 5.73
C ALA A 152 -15.27 9.99 6.04
N ALA A 153 -14.60 9.23 5.19
CA ALA A 153 -14.38 7.79 5.34
C ALA A 153 -12.91 7.46 5.04
N SER A 154 -12.37 6.45 5.72
CA SER A 154 -10.99 6.02 5.51
C SER A 154 -10.87 4.52 5.70
N ASP A 155 -9.98 3.91 4.95
CA ASP A 155 -9.66 2.49 5.06
C ASP A 155 -8.16 2.23 4.89
N SER A 156 -7.71 1.10 5.40
CA SER A 156 -6.34 0.62 5.33
C SER A 156 -6.30 -0.88 5.12
N ASP A 157 -5.53 -1.32 4.14
CA ASP A 157 -5.22 -2.75 3.94
C ASP A 157 -4.36 -3.31 5.10
N GLY A 158 -3.77 -2.43 5.92
CA GLY A 158 -2.78 -2.83 6.93
C GLY A 158 -1.41 -3.13 6.31
N TYR A 159 -0.48 -3.60 7.15
CA TYR A 159 0.87 -3.94 6.68
C TYR A 159 0.93 -5.39 6.21
N HIS A 160 1.20 -5.60 4.93
CA HIS A 160 1.47 -6.93 4.39
C HIS A 160 2.91 -7.06 3.90
N ALA A 161 3.52 -8.19 4.26
CA ALA A 161 4.82 -8.55 3.74
C ALA A 161 4.72 -8.93 2.26
N ILE A 162 5.63 -8.42 1.45
CA ILE A 162 5.85 -8.91 0.09
C ILE A 162 6.32 -10.36 0.17
N ASN A 163 5.82 -11.20 -0.73
CA ASN A 163 6.24 -12.59 -0.83
C ASN A 163 7.78 -12.68 -0.97
N SER A 164 8.41 -13.54 -0.17
CA SER A 164 9.86 -13.67 -0.11
C SER A 164 10.53 -14.01 -1.44
N GLY A 165 9.81 -14.65 -2.36
CA GLY A 165 10.28 -14.93 -3.72
C GLY A 165 10.50 -13.69 -4.58
N PHE A 166 9.96 -12.54 -4.19
CA PHE A 166 10.06 -11.27 -4.92
C PHE A 166 10.90 -10.20 -4.22
N ILE A 167 11.41 -10.44 -3.01
CA ILE A 167 12.19 -9.43 -2.25
C ILE A 167 13.39 -8.91 -3.07
N ALA A 168 13.99 -9.75 -3.90
CA ALA A 168 15.14 -9.37 -4.73
C ALA A 168 14.84 -8.20 -5.70
N SER A 169 13.59 -7.99 -6.13
CA SER A 169 13.25 -6.86 -7.02
C SER A 169 13.38 -5.49 -6.34
N TYR A 170 13.38 -5.46 -5.00
CA TYR A 170 13.45 -4.25 -4.19
C TYR A 170 14.87 -3.82 -3.83
N ILE A 171 15.90 -4.52 -4.31
CA ILE A 171 17.31 -4.21 -4.02
C ILE A 171 17.93 -3.48 -5.22
N GLY A 172 18.64 -2.38 -4.97
CA GLY A 172 19.32 -1.61 -6.00
C GLY A 172 19.93 -0.31 -5.46
N THR A 173 21.26 -0.24 -5.40
CA THR A 173 21.98 0.94 -4.89
C THR A 173 21.73 2.16 -5.78
N GLY A 174 21.15 3.22 -5.22
CA GLY A 174 20.85 4.47 -5.93
C GLY A 174 19.75 4.35 -7.00
N ALA A 175 18.97 3.26 -6.98
CA ALA A 175 17.86 3.02 -7.90
C ALA A 175 16.51 3.27 -7.22
N THR A 176 15.48 3.48 -8.03
CA THR A 176 14.09 3.66 -7.58
C THR A 176 13.17 2.62 -8.22
N PHE A 177 11.93 2.58 -7.76
CA PHE A 177 10.82 1.89 -8.41
C PHE A 177 9.54 2.69 -8.25
N ASP A 178 8.64 2.54 -9.20
CA ASP A 178 7.38 3.27 -9.24
C ASP A 178 6.19 2.35 -8.89
N ILE A 179 5.27 2.89 -8.09
CA ILE A 179 3.95 2.32 -7.83
C ILE A 179 2.90 3.22 -8.47
N ASN A 180 2.11 2.65 -9.37
CA ASN A 180 0.91 3.27 -9.92
C ASN A 180 -0.28 3.02 -9.00
N TYR A 181 -1.21 3.97 -8.96
CA TYR A 181 -2.46 3.85 -8.22
C TYR A 181 -3.66 4.17 -9.10
N SER A 182 -4.82 3.60 -8.74
CA SER A 182 -6.14 3.93 -9.28
C SER A 182 -7.13 4.05 -8.14
N VAL A 183 -8.03 5.04 -8.21
CA VAL A 183 -9.00 5.40 -7.16
C VAL A 183 -10.39 5.57 -7.75
#